data_AF-A0AAW2U883-F1
#
_entry.id   AF-A0AAW2U883-F1
#
_cell.length_a   1.000
_cell.length_b   1.000
_cell.length_c   1.000
_cell.angle_alpha   90.00
_cell.angle_beta   90.00
_cell.angle_gamma   90.00
#
_symmetry.space_group_name_H-M   'P 1'
#
loop_
_entity.id
_entity.type
_entity.pdbx_description
1 polymer ?
#
loop_
_entity_poly.entity_id
_entity_poly.type
_entity_poly.pdbx_seq_one_letter_code
_entity_poly.pdbx_strand_id
1 'polypeptide(L)'
;MCPERGLRQGDPLSPYLFLFCAEAFSSLIRKAENEGYIQGVAVSQRAPRISHLLFAEHTLIFCQATEEELFCVKNILSTYEKASGLVINSGKSAIGFSKNVDNITRIALAHIVMWTTLLE
;
A
#
# COMPACT_ATOMS: atom_id res chain seq x y z
N MET A 1 -1.39 12.07 -32.22
CA MET A 1 -0.42 11.80 -31.14
C MET A 1 -1.22 11.64 -29.86
N CYS A 2 -1.37 10.40 -29.39
CA CYS A 2 -1.95 10.08 -28.09
C CYS A 2 -0.92 10.53 -27.03
N PRO A 3 -1.29 11.23 -25.96
CA PRO A 3 -0.35 11.50 -24.89
C PRO A 3 0.11 10.17 -24.25
N GLU A 4 1.42 9.91 -24.29
CA GLU A 4 2.01 8.67 -23.75
C GLU A 4 2.29 8.75 -22.23
N ARG A 5 2.18 9.94 -21.61
CA ARG A 5 2.42 10.13 -20.17
C ARG A 5 1.56 11.25 -19.57
N GLY A 6 0.61 10.86 -18.71
CA GLY A 6 -0.09 11.75 -17.77
C GLY A 6 -1.18 12.66 -18.36
N LEU A 7 -2.14 13.03 -17.51
CA LEU A 7 -3.06 14.13 -17.80
C LEU A 7 -2.40 15.46 -17.48
N ARG A 8 -2.73 16.48 -18.27
CA ARG A 8 -2.28 17.85 -18.00
C ARG A 8 -2.92 18.35 -16.70
N GLN A 9 -2.12 18.92 -15.80
CA GLN A 9 -2.64 19.64 -14.64
C GLN A 9 -3.66 20.70 -15.11
N GLY A 10 -4.85 20.68 -14.51
CA GLY A 10 -5.97 21.55 -14.89
C GLY A 10 -7.02 20.88 -15.78
N ASP A 11 -6.83 19.60 -16.19
CA ASP A 11 -7.90 18.84 -16.84
C ASP A 11 -9.00 18.48 -15.81
N PRO A 12 -10.26 18.88 -16.04
CA PRO A 12 -11.37 18.62 -15.12
C PRO A 12 -11.63 17.13 -14.86
N LEU A 13 -11.07 16.21 -15.67
CA LEU A 13 -11.21 14.76 -15.51
C LEU A 13 -10.14 14.12 -14.60
N SER A 14 -9.01 14.80 -14.38
CA SER A 14 -7.90 14.25 -13.56
C SER A 14 -8.31 13.83 -12.14
N PRO A 15 -9.16 14.58 -11.41
CA PRO A 15 -9.62 14.18 -10.08
C PRO A 15 -10.42 12.87 -10.08
N TYR A 16 -11.23 12.65 -11.12
CA TYR A 16 -12.05 11.44 -11.24
C TYR A 16 -11.21 10.21 -11.56
N LEU A 17 -10.15 10.37 -12.37
CA LEU A 17 -9.22 9.30 -12.67
C LEU A 17 -8.36 8.92 -11.46
N PHE A 18 -7.96 9.89 -10.64
CA PHE A 18 -7.32 9.62 -9.36
C PHE A 18 -8.22 8.78 -8.44
N LEU A 19 -9.50 9.16 -8.30
CA LEU A 19 -10.47 8.40 -7.52
C LEU A 19 -10.67 6.97 -8.06
N PHE A 20 -10.73 6.80 -9.37
CA PHE A 20 -10.85 5.48 -9.99
C PHE A 20 -9.63 4.59 -9.70
N CYS A 21 -8.42 5.12 -9.84
CA CYS A 21 -7.20 4.40 -9.52
C CYS A 21 -7.12 4.05 -8.03
N ALA A 22 -7.48 4.98 -7.16
CA ALA A 22 -7.55 4.76 -5.72
C ALA A 22 -8.54 3.64 -5.37
N GLU A 23 -9.75 3.65 -5.95
CA GLU A 23 -10.76 2.61 -5.73
C GLU A 23 -10.31 1.24 -6.26
N ALA A 24 -9.65 1.20 -7.42
CA ALA A 24 -9.07 -0.03 -7.96
C ALA A 24 -8.01 -0.62 -7.02
N PHE A 25 -7.12 0.23 -6.48
CA PHE A 25 -6.13 -0.19 -5.49
C PHE A 25 -6.79 -0.68 -4.19
N SER A 26 -7.75 0.06 -3.66
CA SER A 26 -8.56 -0.35 -2.51
C SER A 26 -9.29 -1.68 -2.74
N SER A 27 -9.76 -1.94 -3.96
CA SER A 27 -10.40 -3.20 -4.31
C SER A 27 -9.42 -4.39 -4.27
N LEU A 28 -8.17 -4.20 -4.70
CA LEU A 28 -7.15 -5.25 -4.61
C LEU A 28 -6.83 -5.60 -3.16
N ILE A 29 -6.69 -4.60 -2.29
CA ILE A 29 -6.43 -4.82 -0.86
C ILE A 29 -7.62 -5.48 -0.17
N ARG A 30 -8.85 -5.00 -0.42
CA ARG A 30 -10.07 -5.61 0.15
C ARG A 30 -10.26 -7.05 -0.28
N LYS A 31 -9.87 -7.39 -1.52
CA LYS A 31 -9.88 -8.78 -1.97
C LYS A 31 -8.93 -9.65 -1.13
N ALA A 32 -7.69 -9.21 -0.95
CA ALA A 32 -6.72 -9.92 -0.12
C ALA A 32 -7.16 -10.02 1.35
N GLU A 33 -7.83 -8.99 1.87
CA GLU A 33 -8.43 -9.00 3.21
C GLU A 33 -9.55 -10.03 3.34
N ASN A 34 -10.49 -10.06 2.38
CA ASN A 34 -11.59 -11.03 2.35
C ASN A 34 -11.09 -12.48 2.20
N GLU A 35 -9.98 -12.68 1.50
CA GLU A 35 -9.32 -13.98 1.34
C GLU A 35 -8.45 -14.36 2.55
N GLY A 36 -8.28 -13.46 3.53
CA GLY A 36 -7.51 -13.68 4.75
C GLY A 36 -5.99 -13.53 4.59
N TYR A 37 -5.51 -13.03 3.44
CA TYR A 37 -4.10 -12.79 3.18
C TYR A 37 -3.58 -11.48 3.79
N ILE A 38 -4.47 -10.54 4.12
CA ILE A 38 -4.14 -9.31 4.86
C ILE A 38 -5.13 -9.16 6.00
N GLN A 39 -4.66 -9.10 7.23
CA GLN A 39 -5.53 -8.94 8.38
C GLN A 39 -5.86 -7.50 8.74
N GLY A 40 -5.05 -6.54 8.32
CA GLY A 40 -5.19 -5.14 8.74
C GLY A 40 -4.99 -4.94 10.25
N VAL A 41 -5.41 -3.77 10.75
CA VAL A 41 -5.35 -3.39 12.16
C VAL A 41 -6.71 -2.93 12.68
N ALA A 42 -7.02 -3.21 13.95
CA ALA A 42 -8.20 -2.69 14.63
C ALA A 42 -7.81 -2.07 15.97
N VAL A 43 -8.44 -0.95 16.33
CA VAL A 43 -8.17 -0.23 17.60
C VAL A 43 -8.79 -0.95 18.80
N SER A 44 -9.81 -1.77 18.57
CA SER A 44 -10.42 -2.64 19.59
C SER A 44 -11.04 -3.87 18.95
N GLN A 45 -11.35 -4.91 19.74
CA GLN A 45 -11.95 -6.15 19.25
C GLN A 45 -13.29 -5.95 18.51
N ARG A 46 -14.01 -4.86 18.79
CA ARG A 46 -15.30 -4.54 18.16
C ARG A 46 -15.20 -3.44 17.09
N ALA A 47 -14.01 -2.89 16.88
CA ALA A 47 -13.79 -1.88 15.85
C ALA A 47 -13.65 -2.54 14.48
N PRO A 48 -14.06 -1.86 13.40
CA PRO A 48 -13.74 -2.31 12.05
C PRO A 48 -12.22 -2.41 11.88
N ARG A 49 -11.80 -3.43 11.13
CA ARG A 49 -10.41 -3.56 10.69
C ARG A 49 -10.14 -2.56 9.57
N ILE A 50 -8.94 -1.99 9.59
CA ILE A 50 -8.45 -1.04 8.60
C ILE A 50 -7.19 -1.65 8.00
N SER A 51 -7.22 -1.94 6.71
CA SER A 51 -6.07 -2.47 5.95
C SER A 51 -5.30 -1.38 5.21
N HIS A 52 -5.92 -0.24 4.91
CA HIS A 52 -5.27 0.85 4.17
C HIS A 52 -5.98 2.19 4.36
N LEU A 53 -5.24 3.28 4.17
CA LEU A 53 -5.74 4.65 4.09
C LEU A 53 -5.14 5.34 2.86
N LEU A 54 -5.99 5.87 1.99
CA LEU A 54 -5.58 6.59 0.79
C LEU A 54 -5.79 8.09 0.98
N PHE A 55 -4.72 8.85 0.81
CA PHE A 55 -4.74 10.30 0.71
C PHE A 55 -4.31 10.71 -0.70
N ALA A 56 -4.50 11.97 -1.06
CA ALA A 56 -4.12 12.48 -2.38
C ALA A 56 -2.65 12.20 -2.74
N GLU A 57 -1.75 12.35 -1.75
CA GLU A 57 -0.29 12.26 -1.94
C GLU A 57 0.34 11.03 -1.30
N HIS A 58 -0.35 10.40 -0.34
CA HIS A 58 0.22 9.34 0.50
C HIS A 58 -0.74 8.19 0.64
N THR A 59 -0.20 6.98 0.72
CA THR A 59 -0.95 5.76 0.99
C THR A 59 -0.33 5.07 2.20
N LEU A 60 -1.16 4.72 3.16
CA LEU A 60 -0.77 3.90 4.31
C LEU A 60 -1.38 2.51 4.14
N ILE A 61 -0.59 1.47 4.40
CA ILE A 61 -1.02 0.07 4.37
C ILE A 61 -0.71 -0.53 5.74
N PHE A 62 -1.70 -1.19 6.32
CA PHE A 62 -1.61 -1.86 7.60
C PHE A 62 -1.71 -3.36 7.39
N CYS A 63 -0.73 -4.10 7.89
CA CYS A 63 -0.65 -5.55 7.83
C CYS A 63 0.07 -6.07 9.09
N GLN A 64 -0.01 -7.36 9.34
CA GLN A 64 0.78 -8.00 10.38
C GLN A 64 2.25 -8.04 9.99
N ALA A 65 3.13 -7.98 10.99
CA ALA A 65 4.58 -8.09 10.81
C ALA A 65 4.98 -9.56 10.55
N THR A 66 4.50 -10.11 9.44
CA THR A 66 4.79 -11.47 8.96
C THR A 66 5.30 -11.38 7.53
N GLU A 67 6.11 -12.35 7.11
CA GLU A 67 6.63 -12.36 5.74
C GLU A 67 5.49 -12.55 4.74
N GLU A 68 4.52 -13.39 5.06
CA GLU A 68 3.39 -13.75 4.22
C GLU A 68 2.53 -12.53 3.85
N GLU A 69 2.10 -11.73 4.85
CA GLU A 69 1.32 -10.53 4.57
C GLU A 69 2.15 -9.49 3.81
N LEU A 70 3.44 -9.37 4.11
CA LEU A 70 4.31 -8.40 3.45
C LEU A 70 4.57 -8.76 1.97
N PHE A 71 4.75 -10.05 1.67
CA PHE A 71 4.79 -10.54 0.30
C PHE A 71 3.46 -10.32 -0.42
N CYS A 72 2.33 -10.51 0.26
CA CYS A 72 1.02 -10.20 -0.30
C CYS A 72 0.91 -8.71 -0.68
N VAL A 73 1.29 -7.81 0.22
CA VAL A 73 1.33 -6.36 -0.05
C VAL A 73 2.23 -6.06 -1.25
N LYS A 74 3.43 -6.64 -1.32
CA LYS A 74 4.35 -6.47 -2.46
C LYS A 74 3.75 -6.95 -3.79
N ASN A 75 3.02 -8.07 -3.78
CA ASN A 75 2.34 -8.59 -4.96
C ASN A 75 1.18 -7.69 -5.42
N ILE A 76 0.38 -7.15 -4.48
CA ILE A 76 -0.69 -6.20 -4.77
C ILE A 76 -0.11 -4.94 -5.40
N LEU A 77 0.95 -4.40 -4.81
CA LEU A 77 1.67 -3.22 -5.32
C LEU A 77 2.18 -3.47 -6.75
N SER A 78 2.85 -4.59 -7.00
CA SER A 78 3.32 -4.94 -8.36
C SER A 78 2.17 -5.10 -9.37
N THR A 79 1.04 -5.67 -8.92
CA THR A 79 -0.17 -5.82 -9.76
C THR A 79 -0.75 -4.46 -10.11
N TYR A 80 -0.83 -3.57 -9.13
CA TYR A 80 -1.29 -2.20 -9.32
C TYR A 80 -0.39 -1.41 -10.27
N GLU A 81 0.94 -1.50 -10.12
CA GLU A 81 1.89 -0.85 -11.03
C GLU A 81 1.70 -1.31 -12.48
N LYS A 82 1.57 -2.63 -12.69
CA LYS A 82 1.34 -3.20 -14.03
C LYS A 82 0.01 -2.76 -14.64
N ALA A 83 -1.06 -2.70 -13.84
CA ALA A 83 -2.39 -2.35 -14.32
C ALA A 83 -2.54 -0.84 -14.58
N SER A 84 -1.96 0.00 -13.74
CA SER A 84 -2.07 1.46 -13.82
C SER A 84 -0.99 2.11 -14.69
N GLY A 85 0.14 1.41 -14.91
CA GLY A 85 1.34 2.00 -15.51
C GLY A 85 2.08 2.97 -14.58
N LEU A 86 1.68 3.07 -13.31
CA LEU A 86 2.35 3.87 -12.30
C LEU A 86 3.50 3.07 -11.67
N VAL A 87 4.52 3.78 -11.20
CA VAL A 87 5.66 3.18 -10.49
C VAL A 87 5.67 3.70 -9.06
N ILE A 88 5.76 2.80 -8.11
CA ILE A 88 5.88 3.10 -6.69
C ILE A 88 7.29 3.60 -6.44
N ASN A 89 7.38 4.76 -5.78
CA ASN A 89 8.66 5.35 -5.46
C ASN A 89 9.21 4.76 -4.16
N SER A 90 10.02 3.70 -4.26
CA SER A 90 10.69 3.09 -3.10
C SER A 90 11.54 4.05 -2.28
N GLY A 91 12.03 5.17 -2.85
CA GLY A 91 12.77 6.21 -2.14
C GLY A 91 11.90 7.15 -1.30
N LYS A 92 10.58 7.15 -1.53
CA LYS A 92 9.58 7.86 -0.72
C LYS A 92 8.70 6.93 0.10
N SER A 93 8.75 5.62 -0.16
CA SER A 93 8.08 4.60 0.63
C SER A 93 8.92 4.23 1.84
N ALA A 94 8.24 3.99 2.96
CA ALA A 94 8.90 3.58 4.18
C ALA A 94 8.05 2.57 4.96
N ILE A 95 8.71 1.73 5.76
CA ILE A 95 8.07 0.74 6.62
C ILE A 95 8.25 1.11 8.10
N GLY A 96 7.17 1.02 8.87
CA GLY A 96 7.17 1.24 10.31
C GLY A 96 6.71 -0.02 11.05
N PHE A 97 7.22 -0.24 12.26
CA PHE A 97 6.92 -1.43 13.05
C PHE A 97 6.39 -1.07 14.43
N SER A 98 5.47 -1.88 14.96
CA SER A 98 5.04 -1.77 16.35
C SER A 98 6.21 -2.07 17.30
N LYS A 99 6.14 -1.49 18.51
CA LYS A 99 7.10 -1.72 19.61
C LYS A 99 7.26 -3.19 19.98
N ASN A 100 6.26 -4.02 19.67
CA ASN A 100 6.23 -5.44 20.01
C ASN A 100 6.94 -6.34 18.99
N VAL A 101 7.42 -5.81 17.87
CA VAL A 101 8.19 -6.57 16.87
C VAL A 101 9.67 -6.52 17.23
N ASP A 102 10.31 -7.68 17.36
CA ASP A 102 11.74 -7.76 17.68
C ASP A 102 12.63 -7.24 16.53
N ASN A 103 13.85 -6.83 16.86
CA ASN A 103 14.76 -6.22 15.88
C ASN A 103 15.17 -7.17 14.74
N ILE A 104 15.23 -8.48 15.00
CA ILE A 104 15.62 -9.45 13.97
C ILE A 104 14.52 -9.53 12.90
N THR A 105 13.28 -9.68 13.34
CA THR A 105 12.10 -9.68 12.47
C THR A 105 11.96 -8.36 11.71
N ARG A 106 12.20 -7.21 12.36
CA ARG A 106 12.16 -5.90 11.68
C ARG A 106 13.15 -5.83 10.52
N ILE A 107 14.38 -6.28 10.73
CA ILE A 107 15.43 -6.27 9.70
C ILE A 107 15.06 -7.22 8.55
N ALA A 108 14.59 -8.44 8.87
CA ALA A 108 14.15 -9.41 7.87
C ALA A 108 13.03 -8.87 6.99
N LEU A 109 11.99 -8.30 7.60
CA LEU A 109 10.83 -7.72 6.90
C LEU A 109 11.22 -6.48 6.08
N ALA A 110 12.06 -5.59 6.61
CA ALA A 110 12.53 -4.42 5.87
C ALA A 110 13.27 -4.82 4.58
N HIS A 111 14.01 -5.93 4.60
CA HIS A 111 14.71 -6.44 3.43
C HIS A 111 13.76 -6.96 2.33
N ILE A 112 12.57 -7.45 2.67
CA ILE A 112 11.59 -7.96 1.70
C ILE A 112 11.06 -6.84 0.80
N VAL A 113 10.76 -5.67 1.38
CA VAL A 113 10.24 -4.51 0.64
C VAL A 113 11.32 -3.62 0.05
N MET A 114 12.56 -3.70 0.57
CA MET A 114 13.68 -2.81 0.19
C MET A 114 13.33 -1.32 0.35
N TRP A 115 12.49 -1.00 1.34
CA TRP A 115 12.11 0.37 1.67
C TRP A 115 12.91 0.86 2.86
N THR A 116 13.05 2.18 3.00
CA THR A 116 13.67 2.74 4.20
C THR A 116 12.80 2.40 5.41
N THR A 117 13.42 2.11 6.53
CA THR A 117 12.70 2.06 7.81
C THR A 117 12.40 3.49 8.23
N LEU A 118 11.17 3.75 8.69
CA LEU A 118 10.89 4.96 9.46
C LEU A 118 11.60 4.79 10.80
N LEU A 119 12.87 5.19 10.86
CA LEU A 119 13.54 5.43 12.13
C LEU A 119 12.83 6.62 12.78
N GLU A 120 12.44 6.46 14.05
CA GLU A 120 11.99 7.58 14.89
C GLU A 120 13.09 8.64 15.01
#